data_AF-A0A9P0HAD9-F1
#
_entry.id   AF-A0A9P0HAD9-F1
#
_cell.length_a   1.000
_cell.length_b   1.000
_cell.length_c   1.000
_cell.angle_alpha   90.00
_cell.angle_beta   90.00
_cell.angle_gamma   90.00
#
_symmetry.space_group_name_H-M   'P 1'
#
loop_
_entity.id
_entity.type
_entity.pdbx_description
1 polymer ?
#
loop_
_entity_poly.entity_id
_entity_poly.type
_entity_poly.pdbx_seq_one_letter_code
_entity_poly.pdbx_strand_id
1 'polypeptide(L)'
;MGRSVLAISSCLLAIVLVGRSDQRDDVTLRQVWDGGTLLQLLYSGSGEPLACETSKGPELEGVLEAANVTEARRDCRSANVRHLRIRRATRHGKHQKNRARHKKAKNKNHLAKGKKASWKHAFITPGTKWCGPSNRARTYDELGIQFEADRCCRRHDQCQRYILAMSQGYSNFNLSPFTLSHCTCDRRFRTCLKMSGSTASNFVGKLFFNLVQTKCFVLKTERICVERNWWGKCQKTELRKLAHIRTNMAY
;
A
#
# COMPACT_ATOMS: atom_id res chain seq x y z
N MET A 1 48.28 38.78 0.80
CA MET A 1 46.86 38.55 0.46
C MET A 1 46.70 37.04 0.24
N GLY A 2 46.29 36.19 1.17
CA GLY A 2 45.38 36.36 2.30
C GLY A 2 44.00 35.80 1.94
N ARG A 3 43.80 34.48 2.15
CA ARG A 3 42.58 33.78 2.64
C ARG A 3 42.44 32.37 2.04
N SER A 4 43.01 31.39 2.74
CA SER A 4 42.58 29.99 2.64
C SER A 4 41.25 29.85 3.40
N VAL A 5 40.17 29.59 2.68
CA VAL A 5 38.85 29.33 3.25
C VAL A 5 38.87 27.92 3.85
N LEU A 6 38.89 27.83 5.18
CA LEU A 6 38.68 26.58 5.91
C LEU A 6 37.29 26.04 5.58
N ALA A 7 37.23 24.94 4.83
CA ALA A 7 36.00 24.22 4.55
C ALA A 7 35.53 23.51 5.83
N ILE A 8 34.53 24.10 6.50
CA ILE A 8 33.84 23.46 7.62
C ILE A 8 33.01 22.31 7.04
N SER A 9 33.28 21.08 7.50
CA SER A 9 32.52 19.88 7.11
C SER A 9 31.01 20.10 7.31
N SER A 10 30.21 19.65 6.36
CA SER A 10 28.75 19.81 6.31
C SER A 10 28.00 19.29 7.55
N CYS A 11 28.63 18.49 8.41
CA CYS A 11 28.08 18.07 9.69
C CYS A 11 28.07 19.17 10.76
N LEU A 12 29.07 20.08 10.78
CA LEU A 12 29.15 21.20 11.72
C LEU A 12 28.12 22.29 11.41
N LEU A 13 27.80 22.50 10.13
CA LEU A 13 26.73 23.41 9.70
C LEU A 13 25.34 23.00 10.24
N ALA A 14 25.13 21.70 10.46
CA ALA A 14 23.84 21.15 10.88
C ALA A 14 23.54 21.34 12.37
N ILE A 15 24.55 21.61 13.22
CA ILE A 15 24.34 21.89 14.65
C ILE A 15 23.87 23.34 14.86
N VAL A 16 24.34 24.29 14.04
CA VAL A 16 23.95 25.72 14.11
C VAL A 16 22.47 25.94 13.75
N LEU A 17 21.85 25.02 13.01
CA LEU A 17 20.49 25.22 12.48
C LEU A 17 19.38 24.51 13.27
N VAL A 18 19.69 23.80 14.36
CA VAL A 18 18.68 23.17 15.24
C VAL A 18 18.80 23.70 16.66
N GLY A 19 18.37 24.95 16.84
CA GLY A 19 18.37 25.61 18.15
C GLY A 19 17.68 26.97 18.14
N ARG A 20 16.39 27.02 17.80
CA ARG A 20 15.56 28.18 18.12
C ARG A 20 14.96 27.96 19.51
N SER A 21 15.78 28.19 20.53
CA SER A 21 15.36 28.37 21.92
C SER A 21 16.30 29.37 22.58
N ASP A 22 15.68 30.29 23.29
CA ASP A 22 16.21 31.55 23.81
C ASP A 22 17.24 31.34 24.94
N GLN A 23 18.52 31.23 24.58
CA GLN A 23 19.68 31.56 25.42
C GLN A 23 20.91 31.59 24.50
N ARG A 24 21.70 32.66 24.49
CA ARG A 24 23.00 32.68 23.81
C ARG A 24 23.96 31.79 24.61
N ASP A 25 23.84 30.48 24.43
CA ASP A 25 24.87 29.54 24.84
C ASP A 25 26.04 29.76 23.88
N ASP A 26 27.05 30.49 24.35
CA ASP A 26 28.27 30.73 23.58
C ASP A 26 28.92 29.37 23.31
N VAL A 27 28.99 28.95 22.04
CA VAL A 27 29.57 27.66 21.65
C VAL A 27 30.95 27.91 21.09
N THR A 28 31.96 27.35 21.73
CA THR A 28 33.36 27.57 21.34
C THR A 28 33.89 26.39 20.55
N LEU A 29 34.34 26.64 19.31
CA LEU A 29 35.05 25.66 18.50
C LEU A 29 36.53 25.70 18.83
N ARG A 30 37.08 24.57 19.25
CA ARG A 30 38.51 24.38 19.49
C ARG A 30 39.07 23.34 18.56
N GLN A 31 40.14 23.70 17.86
CA GLN A 31 40.83 22.83 16.92
C GLN A 31 42.21 22.48 17.47
N VAL A 32 42.54 21.20 17.50
CA VAL A 32 43.81 20.71 18.03
C VAL A 32 44.43 19.73 17.04
N TRP A 33 45.70 19.96 16.72
CA TRP A 33 46.49 19.10 15.84
C TRP A 33 47.39 18.20 16.67
N ASP A 34 47.38 16.89 16.40
CA ASP A 34 48.17 15.91 17.15
C ASP A 34 49.36 15.32 16.38
N GLY A 35 49.74 15.94 15.25
CA GLY A 35 50.82 15.47 14.38
C GLY A 35 50.36 14.54 13.24
N GLY A 36 49.05 14.31 13.09
CA GLY A 36 48.49 13.61 11.93
C GLY A 36 46.95 13.66 11.82
N THR A 37 46.27 13.96 12.92
CA THR A 37 44.81 14.09 13.00
C THR A 37 44.42 15.46 13.57
N LEU A 38 43.42 16.09 12.93
CA LEU A 38 42.79 17.31 13.40
C LEU A 38 41.57 16.93 14.24
N LEU A 39 41.61 17.27 15.52
CA LEU A 39 40.48 17.16 16.44
C LEU A 39 39.71 18.48 16.43
N GLN A 40 38.42 18.43 16.13
CA GLN A 40 37.50 19.56 16.18
C GLN A 40 36.51 19.33 17.32
N LEU A 41 36.64 20.11 18.41
CA LEU A 41 35.85 20.02 19.62
C LEU A 41 34.92 21.23 19.75
N LEU A 42 33.65 20.97 20.05
CA LEU A 42 32.67 22.00 20.40
C LEU A 42 32.47 21.99 21.90
N TYR A 43 32.67 23.14 22.54
CA TYR A 43 32.41 23.35 23.97
C TYR A 43 31.16 24.21 24.17
N SER A 44 30.42 23.96 25.24
CA SER A 44 29.40 24.88 25.73
C SER A 44 30.03 26.12 26.38
N GLY A 45 29.23 27.16 26.62
CA GLY A 45 29.66 28.36 27.35
C GLY A 45 30.09 28.07 28.80
N SER A 46 29.75 26.89 29.33
CA SER A 46 30.21 26.38 30.63
C SER A 46 31.52 25.58 30.57
N GLY A 47 32.14 25.44 29.39
CA GLY A 47 33.38 24.69 29.20
C GLY A 47 33.22 23.17 29.07
N GLU A 48 32.01 22.64 28.89
CA GLU A 48 31.78 21.20 28.70
C GLU A 48 31.89 20.78 27.23
N PRO A 49 32.50 19.63 26.90
CA PRO A 49 32.56 19.14 25.52
C PRO A 49 31.21 18.58 25.07
N LEU A 50 30.64 19.19 24.02
CA LEU A 50 29.35 18.84 23.42
C LEU A 50 29.50 17.83 22.29
N ALA A 51 30.51 18.00 21.43
CA ALA A 51 30.74 17.15 20.27
C ALA A 51 32.22 17.13 19.88
N CYS A 52 32.63 16.04 19.23
CA CYS A 52 33.97 15.90 18.67
C CYS A 52 33.92 15.26 17.29
N GLU A 53 34.65 15.84 16.34
CA GLU A 53 34.88 15.27 15.01
C GLU A 53 36.39 15.18 14.75
N THR A 54 36.83 14.05 14.18
CA THR A 54 38.24 13.79 13.88
C THR A 54 38.43 13.72 12.37
N SER A 55 39.39 14.48 11.82
CA SER A 55 39.67 14.51 10.38
C SER A 55 41.18 14.39 10.10
N LYS A 56 41.56 13.90 8.91
CA LYS A 56 42.96 13.91 8.46
C LYS A 56 43.33 15.34 8.04
N GLY A 57 44.39 15.92 8.58
CA GLY A 57 44.85 17.27 8.20
C GLY A 57 46.16 17.26 7.41
N PRO A 58 46.56 18.42 6.85
CA PRO A 58 47.80 18.56 6.11
C PRO A 58 49.02 18.60 7.03
N GLU A 59 50.13 18.02 6.56
CA GLU A 59 51.43 18.02 7.23
C GLU A 59 52.02 19.44 7.19
N LEU A 60 52.03 20.13 8.33
CA LEU A 60 52.64 21.44 8.51
C LEU A 60 53.65 21.34 9.66
N GLU A 61 54.92 21.54 9.35
CA GLU A 61 55.98 21.76 10.33
C GLU A 61 55.69 23.07 11.10
N GLY A 62 55.58 22.99 12.42
CA GLY A 62 55.38 24.16 13.27
C GLY A 62 54.63 23.81 14.56
N VAL A 63 55.37 23.79 15.67
CA VAL A 63 54.95 23.42 17.02
C VAL A 63 53.88 24.37 17.58
N LEU A 64 52.83 23.83 18.19
CA LEU A 64 52.01 24.47 19.24
C LEU A 64 51.64 23.42 20.31
N GLU A 65 52.39 23.46 21.42
CA GLU A 65 52.24 22.88 22.76
C GLU A 65 51.60 21.48 22.96
N ALA A 66 52.44 20.50 23.33
CA ALA A 66 52.06 19.13 23.69
C ALA A 66 51.15 19.00 24.93
N ALA A 67 51.06 20.02 25.79
CA ALA A 67 50.27 19.96 27.02
C ALA A 67 48.74 19.89 26.76
N ASN A 68 48.27 20.42 25.61
CA ASN A 68 46.85 20.66 25.37
C ASN A 68 46.17 19.59 24.48
N VAL A 69 46.95 18.62 23.96
CA VAL A 69 46.48 17.55 23.07
C VAL A 69 45.87 16.38 23.84
N THR A 70 46.43 16.05 25.01
CA THR A 70 45.96 14.94 25.85
C THR A 70 44.59 15.25 26.48
N GLU A 71 44.38 16.50 26.88
CA GLU A 71 43.09 17.02 27.37
C GLU A 71 42.02 17.00 26.27
N ALA A 72 42.33 17.51 25.08
CA ALA A 72 41.44 17.46 23.93
C ALA A 72 41.01 16.02 23.57
N ARG A 73 41.93 15.05 23.64
CA ARG A 73 41.61 13.63 23.43
C ARG A 73 40.67 13.06 24.50
N ARG A 74 40.84 13.46 25.78
CA ARG A 74 39.96 13.05 26.87
C ARG A 74 38.55 13.59 26.65
N ASP A 75 38.43 14.86 26.30
CA ASP A 75 37.16 15.54 26.05
C ASP A 75 36.43 14.94 24.85
N CYS A 76 37.17 14.63 23.77
CA CYS A 76 36.62 13.96 22.60
C CYS A 76 36.03 12.59 22.93
N ARG A 77 36.68 11.81 23.80
CA ARG A 77 36.14 10.53 24.28
C ARG A 77 34.86 10.74 25.09
N SER A 78 34.84 11.74 25.96
CA SER A 78 33.66 12.09 26.78
C SER A 78 32.45 12.44 25.91
N ALA A 79 32.63 13.32 24.92
CA ALA A 79 31.57 13.71 23.99
C ALA A 79 31.04 12.52 23.17
N ASN A 80 31.92 11.62 22.70
CA ASN A 80 31.52 10.43 21.96
C ASN A 80 30.72 9.44 22.81
N VAL A 81 31.07 9.24 24.08
CA VAL A 81 30.30 8.41 25.02
C VAL A 81 28.90 9.01 25.27
N ARG A 82 28.80 10.34 25.43
CA ARG A 82 27.52 11.05 25.57
C ARG A 82 26.65 10.87 24.32
N HIS A 83 27.23 11.01 23.12
CA HIS A 83 26.50 10.79 21.87
C HIS A 83 25.98 9.35 21.73
N LEU A 84 26.79 8.35 22.10
CA LEU A 84 26.39 6.94 22.10
C LEU A 84 25.22 6.66 23.07
N ARG A 85 25.22 7.28 24.26
CA ARG A 85 24.12 7.16 25.24
C ARG A 85 22.81 7.73 24.69
N ILE A 86 22.85 8.90 24.06
CA ILE A 86 21.68 9.53 23.41
C ILE A 86 21.16 8.66 22.25
N ARG A 87 22.06 8.09 21.43
CA ARG A 87 21.69 7.16 20.34
C ARG A 87 21.03 5.87 20.85
N ARG A 88 21.45 5.34 22.00
CA ARG A 88 20.81 4.16 22.62
C ARG A 88 19.42 4.48 23.17
N ALA A 89 19.24 5.60 23.86
CA ALA A 89 17.94 6.02 24.41
C ALA A 89 16.88 6.22 23.29
N THR A 90 17.27 6.83 22.17
CA THR A 90 16.36 7.05 21.03
C THR A 90 15.97 5.76 20.28
N ARG A 91 16.80 4.71 20.30
CA ARG A 91 16.45 3.39 19.71
C ARG A 91 15.37 2.66 20.51
N HIS A 92 15.44 2.68 21.84
CA HIS A 92 14.42 2.05 22.69
C HIS A 92 13.03 2.67 22.51
N GLY A 93 12.95 4.01 22.39
CA GLY A 93 11.68 4.72 22.14
C GLY A 93 11.04 4.42 20.77
N LYS A 94 11.84 4.12 19.73
CA LYS A 94 11.33 3.76 18.40
C LYS A 94 10.74 2.35 18.35
N HIS A 95 11.33 1.40 19.06
CA HIS A 95 10.87 0.01 19.07
C HIS A 95 9.48 -0.13 19.72
N GLN A 96 9.22 0.59 20.82
CA GLN A 96 7.92 0.58 21.50
C GLN A 96 6.80 1.23 20.68
N LYS A 97 7.08 2.35 20.00
CA LYS A 97 6.12 3.05 19.13
C LYS A 97 5.73 2.22 17.90
N ASN A 98 6.68 1.47 17.32
CA ASN A 98 6.40 0.60 16.17
C ASN A 98 5.48 -0.57 16.52
N ARG A 99 5.65 -1.19 17.70
CA ARG A 99 4.77 -2.28 18.18
C ARG A 99 3.32 -1.82 18.38
N ALA A 100 3.12 -0.61 18.92
CA ALA A 100 1.78 -0.02 19.08
C ALA A 100 1.13 0.33 17.72
N ARG A 101 1.91 0.84 16.76
CA ARG A 101 1.43 1.10 15.38
C ARG A 101 1.01 -0.17 14.66
N HIS A 102 1.79 -1.26 14.73
CA HIS A 102 1.42 -2.54 14.11
C HIS A 102 0.13 -3.14 14.71
N LYS A 103 -0.09 -2.99 16.03
CA LYS A 103 -1.33 -3.45 16.69
C LYS A 103 -2.56 -2.64 16.23
N LYS A 104 -2.44 -1.31 16.09
CA LYS A 104 -3.50 -0.44 15.53
C LYS A 104 -3.78 -0.72 14.05
N ALA A 105 -2.76 -1.00 13.24
CA ALA A 105 -2.91 -1.32 11.82
C ALA A 105 -3.66 -2.65 11.59
N LYS A 106 -3.34 -3.70 12.37
CA LYS A 106 -4.11 -4.97 12.32
C LYS A 106 -5.59 -4.75 12.67
N ASN A 107 -5.89 -3.99 13.72
CA ASN A 107 -7.28 -3.78 14.16
C ASN A 107 -8.11 -2.98 13.13
N LYS A 108 -7.52 -1.96 12.50
CA LYS A 108 -8.16 -1.21 11.40
C LYS A 108 -8.50 -2.09 10.20
N ASN A 109 -7.62 -3.04 9.85
CA ASN A 109 -7.86 -3.97 8.74
C ASN A 109 -9.01 -4.96 9.03
N HIS A 110 -9.19 -5.40 10.28
CA HIS A 110 -10.35 -6.22 10.67
C HIS A 110 -11.67 -5.44 10.63
N LEU A 111 -11.68 -4.20 11.15
CA LEU A 111 -12.88 -3.35 11.14
C LEU A 111 -13.27 -2.91 9.71
N ALA A 112 -12.29 -2.64 8.85
CA ALA A 112 -12.53 -2.33 7.44
C ALA A 112 -13.02 -3.55 6.65
N LYS A 113 -12.55 -4.77 6.96
CA LYS A 113 -13.09 -6.02 6.39
C LYS A 113 -14.55 -6.25 6.82
N GLY A 114 -14.89 -6.02 8.09
CA GLY A 114 -16.27 -6.13 8.59
C GLY A 114 -17.24 -5.14 7.93
N LYS A 115 -16.82 -3.88 7.73
CA LYS A 115 -17.64 -2.86 7.06
C LYS A 115 -17.83 -3.12 5.55
N LYS A 116 -16.81 -3.65 4.85
CA LYS A 116 -16.91 -4.01 3.42
C LYS A 116 -17.78 -5.25 3.16
N ALA A 117 -17.80 -6.21 4.07
CA ALA A 117 -18.69 -7.38 3.99
C ALA A 117 -20.16 -6.95 4.18
N SER A 118 -20.43 -6.05 5.14
CA SER A 118 -21.79 -5.59 5.49
C SER A 118 -22.56 -4.97 4.32
N TRP A 119 -21.94 -4.10 3.51
CA TRP A 119 -22.63 -3.44 2.38
C TRP A 119 -22.98 -4.40 1.23
N LYS A 120 -22.13 -5.39 0.94
CA LYS A 120 -22.42 -6.39 -0.11
C LYS A 120 -23.65 -7.23 0.22
N HIS A 121 -23.86 -7.45 1.51
CA HIS A 121 -25.02 -8.17 2.00
C HIS A 121 -26.29 -7.34 1.97
N ALA A 122 -26.22 -6.00 1.97
CA ALA A 122 -27.41 -5.14 1.96
C ALA A 122 -28.30 -5.34 0.72
N PHE A 123 -27.73 -5.80 -0.39
CA PHE A 123 -28.42 -6.01 -1.66
C PHE A 123 -28.78 -7.48 -1.94
N ILE A 124 -28.83 -8.32 -0.91
CA ILE A 124 -29.33 -9.70 -1.02
C ILE A 124 -30.85 -9.70 -0.84
N THR A 125 -31.55 -10.41 -1.70
CA THR A 125 -33.02 -10.51 -1.65
C THR A 125 -33.46 -11.08 -0.29
N PRO A 126 -34.41 -10.44 0.42
CA PRO A 126 -34.87 -10.91 1.71
C PRO A 126 -35.31 -12.37 1.69
N GLY A 127 -34.97 -13.13 2.73
CA GLY A 127 -35.29 -14.55 2.82
C GLY A 127 -34.40 -15.48 1.98
N THR A 128 -33.43 -14.95 1.24
CA THR A 128 -32.43 -15.71 0.47
C THR A 128 -31.02 -15.52 1.04
N LYS A 129 -30.10 -16.43 0.74
CA LYS A 129 -28.68 -16.31 1.10
C LYS A 129 -27.78 -16.10 -0.11
N TRP A 130 -28.22 -16.44 -1.31
CA TRP A 130 -27.44 -16.45 -2.55
C TRP A 130 -27.89 -15.42 -3.59
N CYS A 131 -29.11 -14.88 -3.50
CA CYS A 131 -29.62 -13.95 -4.51
C CYS A 131 -29.14 -12.51 -4.28
N GLY A 132 -27.92 -12.18 -4.72
CA GLY A 132 -27.36 -10.82 -4.70
C GLY A 132 -25.93 -10.73 -5.27
N PRO A 133 -25.22 -9.60 -5.10
CA PRO A 133 -23.84 -9.42 -5.59
C PRO A 133 -22.79 -10.35 -4.94
N SER A 134 -23.19 -11.10 -3.92
CA SER A 134 -22.44 -12.10 -3.18
C SER A 134 -23.45 -12.96 -2.43
N ASN A 135 -22.98 -13.85 -1.54
CA ASN A 135 -23.84 -14.70 -0.71
C ASN A 135 -23.49 -14.60 0.78
N ARG A 136 -24.47 -14.91 1.64
CA ARG A 136 -24.38 -14.96 3.12
C ARG A 136 -24.25 -16.40 3.65
N ALA A 137 -24.27 -17.39 2.77
CA ALA A 137 -24.23 -18.79 3.14
C ALA A 137 -22.86 -19.14 3.75
N ARG A 138 -22.85 -19.84 4.88
CA ARG A 138 -21.65 -20.37 5.54
C ARG A 138 -21.18 -21.65 4.86
N THR A 139 -22.11 -22.44 4.35
CA THR A 139 -21.85 -23.68 3.61
C THR A 139 -22.62 -23.69 2.30
N TYR A 140 -22.17 -24.52 1.35
CA TYR A 140 -22.82 -24.64 0.05
C TYR A 140 -24.30 -25.04 0.14
N ASP A 141 -24.65 -25.92 1.08
CA ASP A 141 -26.02 -26.44 1.23
C ASP A 141 -26.96 -25.55 2.03
N GLU A 142 -26.43 -24.47 2.58
CA GLU A 142 -27.24 -23.54 3.34
C GLU A 142 -28.09 -22.66 2.42
N LEU A 143 -29.41 -22.88 2.47
CA LEU A 143 -30.41 -22.05 1.80
C LEU A 143 -31.15 -21.17 2.81
N GLY A 144 -31.79 -20.11 2.31
CA GLY A 144 -32.73 -19.28 3.04
C GLY A 144 -34.15 -19.86 3.04
N ILE A 145 -35.09 -19.12 3.64
CA ILE A 145 -36.51 -19.48 3.73
C ILE A 145 -37.15 -19.56 2.33
N GLN A 146 -36.72 -18.67 1.42
CA GLN A 146 -37.17 -18.66 0.02
C GLN A 146 -36.32 -19.63 -0.81
N PHE A 147 -36.34 -20.91 -0.43
CA PHE A 147 -35.37 -21.91 -0.90
C PHE A 147 -35.46 -22.17 -2.41
N GLU A 148 -36.63 -22.02 -3.04
CA GLU A 148 -36.80 -22.25 -4.48
C GLU A 148 -36.05 -21.20 -5.30
N ALA A 149 -36.18 -19.92 -4.93
CA ALA A 149 -35.43 -18.83 -5.54
C ALA A 149 -33.93 -18.94 -5.22
N ASP A 150 -33.62 -19.22 -3.96
CA ASP A 150 -32.25 -19.26 -3.45
C ASP A 150 -31.43 -20.38 -4.08
N ARG A 151 -32.05 -21.54 -4.34
CA ARG A 151 -31.42 -22.65 -5.07
C ARG A 151 -31.05 -22.25 -6.50
N CYS A 152 -31.89 -21.48 -7.18
CA CYS A 152 -31.58 -20.97 -8.53
C CYS A 152 -30.39 -20.00 -8.51
N CYS A 153 -30.36 -19.07 -7.55
CA CYS A 153 -29.26 -18.12 -7.37
C CYS A 153 -27.94 -18.83 -7.00
N ARG A 154 -27.98 -19.78 -6.05
CA ARG A 154 -26.82 -20.62 -5.71
C ARG A 154 -26.25 -21.32 -6.94
N ARG A 155 -27.12 -21.87 -7.80
CA ARG A 155 -26.66 -22.55 -9.02
C ARG A 155 -26.04 -21.58 -10.02
N HIS A 156 -26.55 -20.35 -10.10
CA HIS A 156 -26.03 -19.28 -10.97
C HIS A 156 -24.66 -18.77 -10.50
N ASP A 157 -24.47 -18.60 -9.18
CA ASP A 157 -23.20 -18.22 -8.55
C ASP A 157 -22.04 -19.19 -8.91
N GLN A 158 -22.36 -20.44 -9.20
CA GLN A 158 -21.38 -21.46 -9.62
C GLN A 158 -21.07 -21.45 -11.12
N CYS A 159 -21.41 -20.38 -11.84
CA CYS A 159 -21.05 -20.25 -13.25
C CYS A 159 -19.52 -20.18 -13.40
N GLN A 160 -18.92 -21.16 -14.07
CA GLN A 160 -17.45 -21.21 -14.26
C GLN A 160 -16.90 -20.11 -15.18
N ARG A 161 -17.76 -19.55 -16.04
CA ARG A 161 -17.40 -18.53 -17.03
C ARG A 161 -18.04 -17.21 -16.65
N TYR A 162 -17.27 -16.38 -15.97
CA TYR A 162 -17.66 -15.05 -15.54
C TYR A 162 -16.54 -14.03 -15.75
N ILE A 163 -16.90 -12.75 -15.77
CA ILE A 163 -15.98 -11.62 -15.75
C ILE A 163 -16.42 -10.71 -14.61
N LEU A 164 -15.55 -10.47 -13.64
CA LEU A 164 -15.89 -9.64 -12.47
C LEU A 164 -16.23 -8.20 -12.90
N ALA A 165 -16.99 -7.51 -12.07
CA ALA A 165 -17.24 -6.08 -12.22
C ALA A 165 -15.92 -5.30 -12.36
N MET A 166 -15.88 -4.32 -13.26
CA MET A 166 -14.72 -3.44 -13.46
C MET A 166 -13.40 -4.20 -13.68
N SER A 167 -13.45 -5.33 -14.39
CA SER A 167 -12.29 -6.19 -14.61
C SER A 167 -12.17 -6.67 -16.05
N GLN A 168 -10.96 -7.06 -16.44
CA GLN A 168 -10.69 -7.66 -17.74
C GLN A 168 -10.86 -9.18 -17.69
N GLY A 169 -11.49 -9.74 -18.71
CA GLY A 169 -11.63 -11.19 -18.90
C GLY A 169 -11.86 -11.52 -20.36
N TYR A 170 -11.27 -12.62 -20.83
CA TYR A 170 -11.42 -13.09 -22.22
C TYR A 170 -11.18 -11.98 -23.26
N SER A 171 -10.08 -11.24 -23.09
CA SER A 171 -9.70 -10.13 -23.98
C SER A 171 -10.74 -9.01 -24.13
N ASN A 172 -11.68 -8.87 -23.19
CA ASN A 172 -12.63 -7.77 -23.10
C ASN A 172 -12.67 -7.18 -21.68
N PHE A 173 -13.08 -5.92 -21.51
CA PHE A 173 -13.20 -5.26 -20.22
C PHE A 173 -14.67 -5.08 -19.83
N ASN A 174 -15.04 -5.57 -18.65
CA ASN A 174 -16.37 -5.41 -18.11
C ASN A 174 -16.51 -4.04 -17.43
N LEU A 175 -17.10 -3.07 -18.15
CA LEU A 175 -17.42 -1.73 -17.62
C LEU A 175 -18.64 -1.71 -16.68
N SER A 176 -19.37 -2.83 -16.55
CA SER A 176 -20.51 -2.90 -15.66
C SER A 176 -20.07 -2.95 -14.19
N PRO A 177 -20.83 -2.31 -13.27
CA PRO A 177 -20.62 -2.49 -11.84
C PRO A 177 -21.02 -3.89 -11.34
N PHE A 178 -21.57 -4.75 -12.21
CA PHE A 178 -21.97 -6.12 -11.89
C PHE A 178 -21.10 -7.15 -12.61
N THR A 179 -20.98 -8.34 -12.03
CA THR A 179 -20.33 -9.49 -12.65
C THR A 179 -21.11 -9.91 -13.89
N LEU A 180 -20.43 -10.06 -15.02
CA LEU A 180 -21.01 -10.65 -16.23
C LEU A 180 -20.83 -12.15 -16.19
N SER A 181 -21.90 -12.89 -16.44
CA SER A 181 -21.89 -14.35 -16.57
C SER A 181 -22.04 -14.76 -18.02
N HIS A 182 -21.68 -16.01 -18.35
CA HIS A 182 -21.92 -16.55 -19.68
C HIS A 182 -23.44 -16.61 -19.96
N CYS A 183 -23.90 -16.23 -21.15
CA CYS A 183 -25.33 -16.18 -21.48
C CYS A 183 -26.06 -17.52 -21.28
N THR A 184 -25.36 -18.65 -21.37
CA THR A 184 -25.93 -19.97 -21.04
C THR A 184 -26.27 -20.11 -19.55
N CYS A 185 -25.45 -19.56 -18.65
CA CYS A 185 -25.74 -19.55 -17.21
C CYS A 185 -26.98 -18.70 -16.94
N ASP A 186 -27.06 -17.50 -17.53
CA ASP A 186 -28.19 -16.58 -17.34
C ASP A 186 -29.50 -17.15 -17.91
N ARG A 187 -29.44 -17.82 -19.07
CA ARG A 187 -30.62 -18.51 -19.64
C ARG A 187 -31.12 -19.64 -18.73
N ARG A 188 -30.20 -20.44 -18.17
CA ARG A 188 -30.55 -21.49 -17.20
C ARG A 188 -31.12 -20.92 -15.91
N PHE A 189 -30.55 -19.81 -15.44
CA PHE A 189 -31.03 -19.09 -14.26
C PHE A 189 -32.45 -18.56 -14.46
N ARG A 190 -32.72 -17.87 -15.58
CA ARG A 190 -34.06 -17.43 -15.98
C ARG A 190 -35.05 -18.59 -16.01
N THR A 191 -34.67 -19.71 -16.62
CA THR A 191 -35.53 -20.89 -16.73
C THR A 191 -35.83 -21.49 -15.36
N CYS A 192 -34.82 -21.61 -14.49
CA CYS A 192 -34.96 -22.09 -13.12
C CYS A 192 -35.98 -21.25 -12.32
N LEU A 193 -35.84 -19.92 -12.37
CA LEU A 193 -36.74 -18.99 -11.68
C LEU A 193 -38.18 -19.09 -12.22
N LYS A 194 -38.35 -19.20 -13.54
CA LYS A 194 -39.68 -19.37 -14.16
C LYS A 194 -40.34 -20.70 -13.77
N MET A 195 -39.59 -21.79 -13.77
CA MET A 195 -40.11 -23.11 -13.41
C MET A 195 -40.44 -23.23 -11.92
N SER A 196 -39.70 -22.53 -11.06
CA SER A 196 -40.00 -22.45 -9.62
C SER A 196 -41.38 -21.85 -9.36
N GLY A 197 -41.78 -20.84 -10.13
CA GLY A 197 -43.11 -20.23 -10.02
C GLY A 197 -43.36 -19.44 -8.73
N SER A 198 -42.45 -19.46 -7.75
CA SER A 198 -42.65 -18.76 -6.49
C SER A 198 -42.61 -17.24 -6.63
N THR A 199 -43.33 -16.53 -5.76
CA THR A 199 -43.34 -15.06 -5.74
C THR A 199 -41.94 -14.47 -5.62
N ALA A 200 -41.09 -15.06 -4.77
CA ALA A 200 -39.70 -14.65 -4.62
C ALA A 200 -38.90 -14.89 -5.91
N SER A 201 -39.09 -16.02 -6.59
CA SER A 201 -38.40 -16.31 -7.86
C SER A 201 -38.78 -15.32 -8.96
N ASN A 202 -40.07 -14.98 -9.04
CA ASN A 202 -40.57 -13.99 -9.99
C ASN A 202 -40.04 -12.58 -9.70
N PHE A 203 -39.96 -12.19 -8.43
CA PHE A 203 -39.36 -10.93 -8.02
C PHE A 203 -37.87 -10.87 -8.41
N VAL A 204 -37.08 -11.88 -8.04
CA VAL A 204 -35.64 -11.97 -8.39
C VAL A 204 -35.44 -11.92 -9.90
N GLY A 205 -36.27 -12.64 -10.65
CA GLY A 205 -36.24 -12.64 -12.11
C GLY A 205 -36.47 -11.26 -12.72
N LYS A 206 -37.55 -10.57 -12.33
CA LYS A 206 -37.85 -9.21 -12.79
C LYS A 206 -36.75 -8.23 -12.39
N LEU A 207 -36.24 -8.33 -11.16
CA LEU A 207 -35.17 -7.47 -10.68
C LEU A 207 -33.89 -7.65 -11.53
N PHE A 208 -33.45 -8.89 -11.75
CA PHE A 208 -32.19 -9.18 -12.45
C PHE A 208 -32.27 -8.85 -13.96
N PHE A 209 -33.32 -9.33 -14.64
CA PHE A 209 -33.40 -9.28 -16.11
C PHE A 209 -34.08 -8.02 -16.65
N ASN A 210 -35.04 -7.44 -15.92
CA ASN A 210 -35.86 -6.34 -16.45
C ASN A 210 -35.46 -4.98 -15.85
N LEU A 211 -35.15 -4.92 -14.54
CA LEU A 211 -34.81 -3.67 -13.85
C LEU A 211 -33.31 -3.37 -13.90
N VAL A 212 -32.47 -4.29 -13.42
CA VAL A 212 -31.01 -4.11 -13.45
C VAL A 212 -30.46 -4.30 -14.87
N GLN A 213 -31.16 -5.08 -15.71
CA GLN A 213 -30.79 -5.36 -17.09
C GLN A 213 -29.34 -5.81 -17.22
N THR A 214 -28.94 -6.76 -16.37
CA THR A 214 -27.61 -7.34 -16.42
C THR A 214 -27.32 -7.86 -17.82
N LYS A 215 -26.11 -7.61 -18.32
CA LYS A 215 -25.66 -8.16 -19.59
C LYS A 215 -25.02 -9.52 -19.35
N CYS A 216 -24.91 -10.31 -20.40
CA CYS A 216 -24.19 -11.58 -20.40
C CYS A 216 -23.13 -11.55 -21.50
N PHE A 217 -22.29 -12.58 -21.58
CA PHE A 217 -21.37 -12.72 -22.71
C PHE A 217 -21.37 -14.12 -23.32
N VAL A 218 -20.95 -14.17 -24.59
CA VAL A 218 -20.62 -15.43 -25.29
C VAL A 218 -19.15 -15.39 -25.69
N LEU A 219 -18.48 -16.54 -25.61
CA LEU A 219 -17.09 -16.67 -26.05
C LEU A 219 -17.05 -17.03 -27.52
N LYS A 220 -16.34 -16.25 -28.32
CA LYS A 220 -16.02 -16.58 -29.72
C LYS A 220 -14.51 -16.60 -29.90
N THR A 221 -14.04 -17.53 -30.71
CA THR A 221 -12.62 -17.59 -31.08
C THR A 221 -12.44 -16.76 -32.34
N GLU A 222 -11.65 -15.69 -32.27
CA GLU A 222 -11.37 -14.83 -33.42
C GLU A 222 -9.85 -14.60 -33.57
N ARG A 223 -9.41 -14.27 -34.78
CA ARG A 223 -8.02 -13.90 -35.05
C ARG A 223 -7.82 -12.45 -34.66
N ILE A 224 -7.05 -12.23 -33.59
CA ILE A 224 -6.66 -10.88 -33.18
C ILE A 224 -5.26 -10.55 -33.67
N CYS A 225 -5.01 -9.28 -33.89
CA CYS A 225 -3.67 -8.79 -34.15
C CYS A 225 -2.92 -8.62 -32.83
N VAL A 226 -1.79 -9.31 -32.67
CA VAL A 226 -0.95 -9.19 -31.46
C VAL A 226 0.26 -8.28 -31.68
N GLU A 227 0.63 -8.06 -32.94
CA GLU A 227 1.81 -7.29 -33.31
C GLU A 227 1.51 -6.45 -34.56
N ARG A 228 1.82 -5.15 -34.49
CA ARG A 228 1.65 -4.19 -35.57
C ARG A 228 2.97 -3.51 -35.89
N ASN A 229 3.21 -3.23 -37.16
CA ASN A 229 4.33 -2.40 -37.57
C ASN A 229 4.08 -0.90 -37.28
N TRP A 230 5.08 -0.05 -37.48
CA TRP A 230 4.95 1.39 -37.22
C TRP A 230 3.93 2.09 -38.14
N TRP A 231 3.60 1.51 -39.30
CA TRP A 231 2.52 1.94 -40.18
C TRP A 231 1.12 1.40 -39.76
N GLY A 232 1.02 0.68 -38.64
CA GLY A 232 -0.24 0.17 -38.10
C GLY A 232 -0.79 -1.11 -38.75
N LYS A 233 -0.10 -1.72 -39.74
CA LYS A 233 -0.49 -3.01 -40.35
C LYS A 233 -0.19 -4.16 -39.39
N CYS A 234 -1.09 -5.13 -39.37
CA CYS A 234 -0.90 -6.34 -38.56
C CYS A 234 0.18 -7.23 -39.15
N GLN A 235 1.22 -7.53 -38.37
CA GLN A 235 2.29 -8.47 -38.75
C GLN A 235 2.00 -9.87 -38.22
N LYS A 236 1.48 -9.98 -37.00
CA LYS A 236 1.23 -11.27 -36.35
C LYS A 236 -0.20 -11.35 -35.84
N THR A 237 -0.86 -12.46 -36.19
CA THR A 237 -2.21 -12.79 -35.71
C THR A 237 -2.18 -14.00 -34.79
N GLU A 238 -3.09 -14.01 -33.82
CA GLU A 238 -3.26 -15.12 -32.87
C GLU A 238 -4.75 -15.40 -32.70
N LEU A 239 -5.13 -16.69 -32.59
CA LEU A 239 -6.50 -17.08 -32.27
C LEU A 239 -6.71 -16.92 -30.77
N ARG A 240 -7.60 -16.02 -30.36
CA ARG A 240 -7.98 -15.84 -28.94
C ARG A 240 -9.47 -15.95 -28.74
N LYS A 241 -9.87 -16.40 -27.55
CA LYS A 241 -11.26 -16.41 -27.09
C LYS A 241 -11.63 -15.02 -26.59
N LEU A 242 -12.52 -14.35 -27.32
CA LEU A 242 -13.05 -13.04 -27.02
C LEU A 242 -14.45 -13.14 -26.42
N ALA A 243 -14.72 -12.35 -25.38
CA ALA A 243 -16.06 -12.19 -24.84
C ALA A 243 -16.86 -11.15 -25.63
N HIS A 244 -17.95 -11.58 -26.25
CA HIS A 244 -18.93 -10.68 -26.87
C HIS A 244 -20.09 -10.46 -25.91
N ILE A 245 -20.22 -9.23 -25.43
CA ILE A 245 -21.28 -8.83 -24.51
C ILE A 245 -22.61 -8.77 -25.27
N ARG A 246 -23.67 -9.32 -24.67
CA ARG A 246 -25.04 -9.37 -25.18
C ARG A 246 -26.01 -8.89 -24.11
N THR A 247 -27.14 -8.37 -24.55
CA THR A 247 -28.28 -8.12 -23.66
C THR A 247 -28.92 -9.46 -23.28
N ASN A 248 -29.35 -9.57 -22.03
CA ASN A 248 -30.11 -10.73 -21.59
C ASN A 248 -31.53 -10.70 -22.12
N MET A 249 -32.17 -11.87 -22.14
CA MET A 249 -33.61 -11.98 -22.43
C MET A 249 -34.42 -11.46 -21.24
N ALA A 250 -35.45 -10.66 -21.51
CA ALA A 250 -36.38 -10.20 -20.47
C ALA A 250 -37.02 -11.38 -19.73
N TYR A 251 -37.21 -11.25 -18.42
CA TYR A 251 -37.89 -12.20 -17.56
C TYR A 251 -39.38 -12.22 -17.86
#